data_AF-A0A6J6WCV4-F1
#
_entry.id   AF-A0A6J6WCV4-F1
#
_cell.length_a   1.000
_cell.length_b   1.000
_cell.length_c   1.000
_cell.angle_alpha   90.00
_cell.angle_beta   90.00
_cell.angle_gamma   90.00
#
_symmetry.space_group_name_H-M   'P 1'
#
loop_
_entity.id
_entity.type
_entity.pdbx_description
1 polymer ?
#
loop_
_entity_poly.entity_id
_entity_poly.type
_entity_poly.pdbx_seq_one_letter_code
_entity_poly.pdbx_strand_id
1 'polypeptide(L)'
;MIEIADEGKIARATLYNHFRSKQELLRALISEEVSRGIASAEKAEDLRGAMSALLTFIATHDALRFIATSEPTVFGRLLAATSDPLWVTFREECDRLFEKYGVSSAMQRDMLTRVLVSSVIIPVADVDALVASALAKSSRAGATLF
;
A
#
# COMPACT_ATOMS: atom_id res chain seq x y z
N MET A 1 -12.01 0.95 -19.44
CA MET A 1 -12.81 -0.25 -19.74
C MET A 1 -12.72 -0.63 -21.20
N ILE A 2 -13.00 0.29 -22.13
CA ILE A 2 -12.90 0.08 -23.58
C ILE A 2 -11.49 -0.35 -23.97
N GLU A 3 -10.53 0.55 -23.82
CA GLU A 3 -9.13 0.34 -24.21
C GLU A 3 -8.50 -0.86 -23.48
N ILE A 4 -8.91 -1.10 -22.23
CA ILE A 4 -8.44 -2.25 -21.44
C ILE A 4 -8.94 -3.58 -22.03
N ALA A 5 -10.20 -3.63 -22.47
CA ALA A 5 -10.75 -4.82 -23.10
C ALA A 5 -10.10 -5.06 -24.48
N ASP A 6 -9.87 -3.97 -25.23
CA ASP A 6 -9.21 -4.02 -26.55
C ASP A 6 -7.75 -4.50 -26.42
N GLU A 7 -6.97 -3.93 -25.50
CA GLU A 7 -5.59 -4.33 -25.19
C GLU A 7 -5.52 -5.78 -24.68
N GLY A 8 -6.43 -6.14 -23.77
CA GLY A 8 -6.55 -7.50 -23.24
C GLY A 8 -7.10 -8.52 -24.24
N LYS A 9 -7.48 -8.09 -25.46
CA LYS A 9 -8.10 -8.92 -26.51
C LYS A 9 -9.30 -9.73 -26.01
N ILE A 10 -10.10 -9.13 -25.13
CA ILE A 10 -11.33 -9.71 -24.60
C ILE A 10 -12.54 -8.85 -24.97
N ALA A 11 -13.70 -9.48 -25.01
CA ALA A 11 -14.94 -8.71 -25.14
C ALA A 11 -15.13 -7.81 -23.92
N ARG A 12 -15.65 -6.60 -24.13
CA ARG A 12 -16.03 -5.70 -23.01
C ARG A 12 -16.99 -6.36 -22.04
N ALA A 13 -17.93 -7.17 -22.55
CA ALA A 13 -18.88 -7.92 -21.73
C ALA A 13 -18.16 -8.85 -20.74
N THR A 14 -17.08 -9.51 -21.16
CA THR A 14 -16.23 -10.31 -20.27
C THR A 14 -15.64 -9.46 -19.16
N LEU A 15 -15.09 -8.28 -19.48
CA LEU A 15 -14.53 -7.39 -18.46
C LEU A 15 -15.60 -6.92 -17.45
N TYR A 16 -16.81 -6.59 -17.92
CA TYR A 16 -17.93 -6.20 -17.05
C TYR A 16 -18.48 -7.33 -16.18
N ASN A 17 -18.35 -8.58 -16.63
CA ASN A 17 -18.72 -9.74 -15.81
C ASN A 17 -17.81 -9.88 -14.58
N HIS A 18 -16.55 -9.47 -14.68
CA HIS A 18 -15.58 -9.52 -13.59
C HIS A 18 -15.51 -8.22 -12.79
N PHE A 19 -15.63 -7.08 -13.45
CA PHE A 19 -15.52 -5.75 -12.83
C PHE A 19 -16.65 -4.86 -13.34
N ARG A 20 -17.66 -4.64 -12.50
CA ARG A 20 -18.87 -3.89 -12.86
C ARG A 20 -18.59 -2.40 -13.10
N SER A 21 -17.46 -1.90 -12.61
CA SER A 21 -17.06 -0.50 -12.78
C SER A 21 -15.54 -0.35 -12.93
N LYS A 22 -15.12 0.80 -13.48
CA LYS A 22 -13.70 1.22 -13.50
C LYS A 22 -13.10 1.21 -12.08
N GLN A 23 -13.88 1.63 -11.08
CA GLN A 23 -13.44 1.69 -9.69
C GLN A 23 -13.16 0.29 -9.12
N GLU A 24 -14.01 -0.68 -9.42
CA GLU A 24 -13.80 -2.07 -9.00
C GLU A 24 -12.55 -2.68 -9.65
N LEU A 25 -12.35 -2.43 -10.94
CA LEU A 25 -11.14 -2.86 -11.66
C LEU A 25 -9.88 -2.25 -11.06
N LEU A 26 -9.87 -0.93 -10.79
CA LEU A 26 -8.72 -0.26 -10.19
C LEU A 26 -8.41 -0.79 -8.78
N ARG A 27 -9.43 -1.12 -8.00
CA ARG A 27 -9.25 -1.71 -6.67
C ARG A 27 -8.67 -3.11 -6.74
N ALA A 28 -9.11 -3.92 -7.69
CA ALA A 28 -8.53 -5.24 -7.94
C ALA A 28 -7.06 -5.13 -8.37
N LEU A 29 -6.74 -4.18 -9.26
CA LEU A 29 -5.36 -3.89 -9.64
C LEU A 29 -4.51 -3.48 -8.43
N ILE A 30 -4.99 -2.55 -7.59
CA ILE A 30 -4.25 -2.12 -6.39
C ILE A 30 -4.05 -3.30 -5.43
N SER A 31 -5.05 -4.17 -5.25
CA SER A 31 -4.92 -5.36 -4.41
C SER A 31 -3.82 -6.30 -4.91
N GLU A 32 -3.71 -6.49 -6.23
CA GLU A 32 -2.65 -7.29 -6.84
C GLU A 32 -1.27 -6.64 -6.67
N GLU A 33 -1.16 -5.32 -6.88
CA GLU A 33 0.12 -4.62 -6.69
C GLU A 33 0.54 -4.57 -5.22
N VAL A 34 -0.41 -4.52 -4.28
CA VAL A 34 -0.15 -4.71 -2.85
C VAL A 34 0.53 -6.07 -2.61
N SER A 35 -0.05 -7.15 -3.12
CA SER A 35 0.50 -8.51 -2.96
C SER A 35 1.93 -8.59 -3.50
N ARG A 36 2.22 -7.97 -4.65
CA ARG A 36 3.57 -7.92 -5.23
C ARG A 36 4.55 -7.11 -4.39
N GLY A 37 4.12 -5.95 -3.89
CA GLY A 37 4.92 -5.13 -2.98
C GLY A 37 5.29 -5.91 -1.72
N ILE A 38 4.32 -6.59 -1.11
CA ILE A 38 4.52 -7.44 0.08
C ILE A 38 5.48 -8.59 -0.23
N ALA A 39 5.28 -9.33 -1.32
CA ALA A 39 6.18 -10.40 -1.73
C ALA A 39 7.62 -9.93 -1.99
N SER A 40 7.81 -8.68 -2.43
CA SER A 40 9.15 -8.08 -2.54
C SER A 40 9.74 -7.78 -1.17
N ALA A 41 8.94 -7.24 -0.26
CA ALA A 41 9.37 -6.85 1.08
C ALA A 41 9.71 -8.07 1.95
N GLU A 42 9.03 -9.20 1.73
CA GLU A 42 9.28 -10.45 2.43
C GLU A 42 10.69 -11.02 2.23
N LYS A 43 11.40 -10.57 1.19
CA LYS A 43 12.76 -11.00 0.86
C LYS A 43 13.84 -10.19 1.58
N ALA A 44 13.45 -9.14 2.30
CA ALA A 44 14.40 -8.30 3.03
C ALA A 44 14.99 -9.04 4.24
N GLU A 45 16.21 -8.66 4.62
CA GLU A 45 16.91 -9.22 5.78
C GLU A 45 16.31 -8.73 7.11
N ASP A 46 15.82 -7.49 7.14
CA ASP A 46 15.28 -6.85 8.34
C ASP A 46 14.09 -5.91 8.04
N LEU A 47 13.50 -5.35 9.10
CA LEU A 47 12.37 -4.43 9.01
C LEU A 47 12.70 -3.17 8.20
N ARG A 48 13.94 -2.67 8.30
CA ARG A 48 14.39 -1.49 7.55
C ARG A 48 14.37 -1.78 6.06
N GLY A 49 14.94 -2.91 5.65
CA GLY A 49 14.92 -3.37 4.27
C GLY A 49 13.51 -3.59 3.74
N ALA A 50 12.63 -4.19 4.55
CA ALA A 50 11.23 -4.41 4.16
C ALA A 50 10.49 -3.07 3.92
N MET A 51 10.68 -2.10 4.82
CA MET A 51 10.11 -0.76 4.68
C MET A 51 10.68 -0.01 3.47
N SER A 52 12.00 -0.04 3.25
CA SER A 52 12.62 0.56 2.07
C SER A 52 12.11 -0.08 0.78
N ALA A 53 11.95 -1.41 0.75
CA ALA A 53 11.40 -2.12 -0.41
C ALA A 53 9.97 -1.67 -0.73
N LEU A 54 9.08 -1.60 0.26
CA LEU A 54 7.70 -1.16 0.06
C LEU A 54 7.61 0.30 -0.38
N LEU A 55 8.34 1.20 0.27
CA LEU A 55 8.32 2.62 -0.07
C LEU A 55 8.92 2.88 -1.46
N THR A 56 10.00 2.18 -1.81
CA THR A 56 10.57 2.25 -3.15
C THR A 56 9.59 1.73 -4.19
N PHE A 57 8.97 0.56 -3.94
CA PHE A 57 7.93 0.01 -4.81
C PHE A 57 6.82 1.03 -5.04
N ILE A 58 6.28 1.62 -3.97
CA ILE A 58 5.22 2.63 -4.06
C ILE A 58 5.69 3.87 -4.86
N ALA A 59 6.92 4.32 -4.65
CA ALA A 59 7.47 5.52 -5.28
C ALA A 59 7.73 5.32 -6.79
N THR A 60 8.17 4.14 -7.21
CA THR A 60 8.56 3.85 -8.60
C THR A 60 7.46 3.17 -9.42
N HIS A 61 6.33 2.81 -8.83
CA HIS A 61 5.27 2.09 -9.55
C HIS A 61 4.37 3.02 -10.36
N ASP A 62 4.61 3.11 -11.66
CA ASP A 62 3.91 4.01 -12.59
C ASP A 62 2.39 3.92 -12.49
N ALA A 63 1.82 2.71 -12.43
CA ALA A 63 0.36 2.56 -12.32
C ALA A 63 -0.19 3.16 -11.00
N LEU A 64 0.49 2.98 -9.87
CA LEU A 64 0.06 3.56 -8.59
C LEU A 64 0.18 5.09 -8.62
N ARG A 65 1.26 5.62 -9.22
CA ARG A 65 1.43 7.06 -9.44
C ARG A 65 0.33 7.63 -10.32
N PHE A 66 0.01 6.95 -11.41
CA PHE A 66 -1.04 7.34 -12.33
C PHE A 66 -2.42 7.31 -11.66
N ILE A 67 -2.75 6.27 -10.91
CA ILE A 67 -4.04 6.18 -10.19
C ILE A 67 -4.12 7.27 -9.10
N ALA A 68 -3.02 7.55 -8.38
CA ALA A 68 -3.00 8.57 -7.35
C ALA A 68 -3.26 9.98 -7.89
N THR A 69 -2.84 10.26 -9.14
CA THR A 69 -3.02 11.55 -9.79
C THR A 69 -4.35 11.66 -10.54
N SER A 70 -4.75 10.60 -11.27
CA SER A 70 -5.96 10.60 -12.10
C SER A 70 -7.24 10.23 -11.35
N GLU A 71 -7.14 9.45 -10.28
CA GLU A 71 -8.28 8.88 -9.53
C GLU A 71 -8.04 8.97 -8.01
N PRO A 72 -7.78 10.16 -7.44
CA PRO A 72 -7.34 10.33 -6.04
C PRO A 72 -8.35 9.81 -5.00
N THR A 73 -9.63 9.74 -5.37
CA THR A 73 -10.71 9.21 -4.49
C THR A 73 -10.55 7.72 -4.19
N VAL A 74 -9.81 6.97 -5.01
CA VAL A 74 -9.51 5.55 -4.76
C VAL A 74 -8.65 5.41 -3.50
N PHE A 75 -7.57 6.17 -3.39
CA PHE A 75 -6.70 6.17 -2.22
C PHE A 75 -7.25 7.00 -1.05
N GLY A 76 -8.05 8.03 -1.32
CA GLY A 76 -8.71 8.80 -0.26
C GLY A 76 -9.59 7.94 0.66
N ARG A 77 -10.24 6.90 0.11
CA ARG A 77 -11.01 5.93 0.92
C ARG A 77 -10.14 5.07 1.83
N LEU A 78 -8.92 4.72 1.41
CA LEU A 78 -7.98 3.99 2.25
C LEU A 78 -7.53 4.79 3.47
N LEU A 79 -7.45 6.12 3.35
CA LEU A 79 -7.13 6.99 4.49
C LEU A 79 -8.31 7.24 5.42
N ALA A 80 -9.53 7.32 4.89
CA ALA A 80 -10.71 7.79 5.62
C ALA A 80 -11.64 6.68 6.15
N ALA A 81 -11.66 5.50 5.52
CA ALA A 81 -12.60 4.44 5.83
C ALA A 81 -11.85 3.14 6.15
N THR A 82 -11.52 2.91 7.41
CA THR A 82 -10.81 1.70 7.86
C THR A 82 -11.65 0.42 7.78
N SER A 83 -12.93 0.50 7.38
CA SER A 83 -13.78 -0.64 7.05
C SER A 83 -13.78 -0.98 5.55
N ASP A 84 -13.08 -0.19 4.72
CA ASP A 84 -12.96 -0.45 3.31
C ASP A 84 -12.22 -1.78 3.07
N PRO A 85 -12.74 -2.70 2.22
CA PRO A 85 -12.10 -4.01 2.02
C PRO A 85 -10.65 -3.95 1.57
N LEU A 86 -10.27 -2.95 0.75
CA LEU A 86 -8.90 -2.79 0.29
C LEU A 86 -7.99 -2.35 1.45
N TRP A 87 -8.50 -1.54 2.38
CA TRP A 87 -7.77 -1.19 3.60
C TRP A 87 -7.58 -2.41 4.48
N VAL A 88 -8.63 -3.21 4.70
CA VAL A 88 -8.56 -4.41 5.54
C VAL A 88 -7.52 -5.38 5.01
N THR A 89 -7.58 -5.73 3.71
CA THR A 89 -6.59 -6.60 3.08
C THR A 89 -5.18 -6.04 3.19
N PHE A 90 -4.97 -4.77 2.85
CA PHE A 90 -3.64 -4.16 2.92
C PHE A 90 -3.07 -4.15 4.34
N ARG A 91 -3.90 -3.82 5.33
CA ARG A 91 -3.53 -3.82 6.74
C ARG A 91 -3.15 -5.22 7.22
N GLU A 92 -3.93 -6.24 6.86
CA GLU A 92 -3.64 -7.62 7.25
C GLU A 92 -2.33 -8.15 6.65
N GLU A 93 -2.03 -7.84 5.38
CA GLU A 93 -0.74 -8.18 4.77
C GLU A 93 0.42 -7.46 5.48
N CYS A 94 0.27 -6.16 5.75
CA CYS A 94 1.28 -5.39 6.48
C CYS A 94 1.48 -5.92 7.90
N ASP A 95 0.39 -6.25 8.61
CA ASP A 95 0.44 -6.80 9.96
C ASP A 95 1.28 -8.08 9.99
N ARG A 96 1.00 -9.03 9.08
CA ARG A 96 1.78 -10.28 8.96
C ARG A 96 3.24 -10.02 8.65
N LEU A 97 3.52 -9.13 7.70
CA LEU A 97 4.88 -8.77 7.32
C LEU A 97 5.65 -8.17 8.50
N PHE A 98 5.07 -7.21 9.20
CA PHE A 98 5.74 -6.54 10.31
C PHE A 98 5.90 -7.46 11.54
N GLU A 99 4.94 -8.35 11.80
CA GLU A 99 5.09 -9.40 12.81
C GLU A 99 6.26 -10.34 12.49
N LYS A 100 6.41 -10.77 11.22
CA LYS A 100 7.57 -11.55 10.76
C LYS A 100 8.89 -10.85 11.06
N TYR A 101 8.95 -9.52 10.95
CA TYR A 101 10.13 -8.72 11.28
C TYR A 101 10.18 -8.23 12.74
N GLY A 102 9.41 -8.82 13.64
CA GLY A 102 9.53 -8.61 15.09
C GLY A 102 8.76 -7.41 15.65
N VAL A 103 7.85 -6.79 14.88
CA VAL A 103 7.02 -5.68 15.36
C VAL A 103 5.81 -6.20 16.14
N SER A 104 5.96 -6.38 17.45
CA SER A 104 4.89 -6.91 18.31
C SER A 104 3.78 -5.91 18.63
N SER A 105 4.05 -4.61 18.58
CA SER A 105 3.08 -3.57 18.91
C SER A 105 2.10 -3.33 17.76
N ALA A 106 0.81 -3.62 17.97
CA ALA A 106 -0.24 -3.34 16.99
C ALA A 106 -0.33 -1.85 16.61
N MET A 107 -0.09 -0.96 17.58
CA MET A 107 -0.04 0.49 17.32
C MET A 107 1.12 0.86 16.38
N GLN A 108 2.29 0.24 16.58
CA GLN A 108 3.43 0.46 15.70
C GLN A 108 3.16 -0.04 14.28
N ARG A 109 2.54 -1.22 14.14
CA ARG A 109 2.17 -1.75 12.82
C ARG A 109 1.16 -0.85 12.11
N ASP A 110 0.12 -0.39 12.81
CA ASP A 110 -0.85 0.56 12.24
C ASP A 110 -0.17 1.85 11.78
N MET A 111 0.75 2.39 12.58
CA MET A 111 1.50 3.59 12.21
C MET A 111 2.36 3.37 10.94
N LEU A 112 3.06 2.24 10.83
CA LEU A 112 3.85 1.90 9.65
C LEU A 112 2.96 1.71 8.41
N THR A 113 1.82 1.03 8.54
CA THR A 113 0.83 0.89 7.46
C THR A 113 0.32 2.25 7.00
N ARG A 114 0.05 3.19 7.91
CA ARG A 114 -0.37 4.55 7.55
C ARG A 114 0.70 5.33 6.81
N VAL A 115 1.98 5.16 7.17
CA VAL A 115 3.10 5.76 6.41
C VAL A 115 3.09 5.25 4.98
N LEU A 116 2.90 3.94 4.77
CA LEU A 116 2.81 3.35 3.43
C LEU A 116 1.64 3.92 2.64
N VAL A 117 0.41 3.96 3.19
CA VAL A 117 -0.73 4.54 2.48
C VAL A 117 -0.52 6.02 2.18
N SER A 118 0.03 6.78 3.12
CA SER A 118 0.34 8.20 2.92
C SER A 118 1.34 8.40 1.77
N SER A 119 2.35 7.53 1.64
CA SER A 119 3.35 7.59 0.58
C SER A 119 2.77 7.35 -0.82
N VAL A 120 1.56 6.78 -0.90
CA VAL A 120 0.86 6.64 -2.17
C VAL A 120 0.41 8.00 -2.70
N ILE A 121 -0.11 8.86 -1.83
CA ILE A 121 -0.64 10.18 -2.23
C ILE A 121 0.44 11.27 -2.18
N ILE A 122 1.33 11.19 -1.20
CA ILE A 122 2.41 12.15 -0.96
C ILE A 122 3.73 11.45 -1.32
N PRO A 123 4.29 11.68 -2.52
CA PRO A 123 5.54 11.04 -2.93
C PRO A 123 6.66 11.32 -1.93
N VAL A 124 7.47 10.29 -1.70
CA VAL A 124 8.60 10.36 -0.77
C VAL A 124 9.83 10.79 -1.54
N ALA A 125 10.38 11.96 -1.18
CA ALA A 125 11.59 12.49 -1.81
C ALA A 125 12.86 11.71 -1.39
N ASP A 126 12.88 11.24 -0.14
CA ASP A 126 14.00 10.48 0.44
C ASP A 126 13.43 9.30 1.25
N VAL A 127 13.49 8.11 0.65
CA VAL A 127 12.97 6.88 1.25
C VAL A 127 13.76 6.53 2.51
N ASP A 128 15.08 6.65 2.48
CA ASP A 128 15.94 6.25 3.60
C ASP A 128 15.72 7.15 4.82
N ALA A 129 15.59 8.46 4.61
CA ALA A 129 15.25 9.40 5.68
C ALA A 129 13.86 9.13 6.27
N LEU A 130 12.88 8.78 5.45
CA LEU A 130 11.54 8.43 5.92
C LEU A 130 11.56 7.13 6.73
N VAL A 131 12.25 6.09 6.25
CA VAL A 131 12.39 4.81 6.96
C VAL A 131 13.09 5.03 8.30
N ALA A 132 14.21 5.76 8.33
CA ALA A 132 14.90 6.09 9.56
C ALA A 132 13.98 6.82 10.56
N SER A 133 13.20 7.78 10.09
CA SER A 133 12.28 8.56 10.93
C SER A 133 11.09 7.75 11.45
N ALA A 134 10.50 6.90 10.60
CA ALA A 134 9.36 6.04 10.96
C ALA A 134 9.76 5.02 12.03
N LEU A 135 10.93 4.40 11.89
CA LEU A 135 11.44 3.40 12.82
C LEU A 135 12.03 4.00 14.11
N ALA A 136 12.56 5.23 14.06
CA ALA A 136 13.08 5.92 15.25
C ALA A 136 11.96 6.42 16.19
N LYS A 137 10.82 6.84 15.64
CA LYS A 137 9.67 7.29 16.45
C LYS A 137 8.91 6.13 17.10
N SER A 138 8.96 4.94 16.50
CA SER A 138 8.30 3.76 17.04
C SER A 138 9.01 3.14 18.25
N SER A 139 10.31 3.39 18.45
CA SER A 139 11.05 2.89 19.63
C SER A 139 10.83 3.75 20.89
N ARG A 140 10.32 4.98 20.75
CA ARG A 140 10.08 5.91 21.86
C ARG A 140 8.73 5.75 22.56
N ALA A 141 7.94 4.72 22.26
CA ALA A 141 6.64 4.47 22.89
C ALA A 141 6.71 4.18 24.42
N GLY A 142 7.89 4.21 25.04
CA GLY A 142 8.08 4.23 26.50
C GLY A 142 8.23 5.63 27.12
N ALA A 143 8.23 6.70 26.33
CA ALA A 143 8.26 8.06 26.86
C ALA A 143 6.82 8.57 27.03
N THR A 144 6.35 8.49 28.27
CA THR A 144 5.14 9.12 28.78
C THR A 144 5.08 10.58 28.33
N LEU A 145 4.13 10.91 27.46
CA LEU A 145 3.64 12.28 27.32
C LEU A 145 2.44 12.42 28.24
N PHE A 146 2.70 12.69 29.51
CA PHE A 146 1.99 13.56 30.46
C PHE A 146 2.80 13.59 31.75
#